data_AF-A0A1G5DR10-F1
#
_entry.id   AF-A0A1G5DR10-F1
#
_cell.length_a   1.000
_cell.length_b   1.000
_cell.length_c   1.000
_cell.angle_alpha   90.00
_cell.angle_beta   90.00
_cell.angle_gamma   90.00
#
_symmetry.space_group_name_H-M   'P 1'
#
loop_
_entity.id
_entity.type
_entity.pdbx_description
1 polymer ?
#
loop_
_entity_poly.entity_id
_entity_poly.type
_entity_poly.pdbx_seq_one_letter_code
_entity_poly.pdbx_strand_id
1 'polypeptide(L)'
;MKRDTVVSKVRKAAEKADVSNIDFLAVQINLTDQDPGVFYVEVKDHKISVEPYDYHDRNCAISITSEDFNKLISGKLDPVAAFSSGKLKVDGDIGKAVEFSNLLKK
;
A
#
# COMPACT_ATOMS: atom_id res chain seq x y z
N MET A 1 2.00 6.93 13.62
CA MET A 1 3.37 7.12 13.05
C MET A 1 3.27 8.24 12.02
N LYS A 2 4.27 9.11 11.84
CA LYS A 2 4.17 10.21 10.87
C LYS A 2 4.10 9.68 9.42
N ARG A 3 3.31 10.31 8.56
CA ARG A 3 3.13 9.95 7.14
C ARG A 3 4.47 9.81 6.40
N ASP A 4 5.39 10.76 6.59
CA ASP A 4 6.70 10.73 5.91
C ASP A 4 7.54 9.51 6.29
N THR A 5 7.38 9.00 7.52
CA THR A 5 8.03 7.76 7.97
C THR A 5 7.41 6.54 7.28
N VAL A 6 6.08 6.52 7.09
CA VAL A 6 5.39 5.46 6.34
C VAL A 6 5.90 5.43 4.90
N VAL A 7 5.86 6.57 4.21
CA VAL A 7 6.29 6.70 2.80
C VAL A 7 7.75 6.28 2.64
N SER A 8 8.63 6.71 3.54
CA SER A 8 10.05 6.33 3.51
C SER A 8 10.27 4.82 3.66
N LYS A 9 9.47 4.14 4.48
CA LYS A 9 9.53 2.68 4.63
C LYS A 9 9.03 1.96 3.38
N VAL A 10 7.94 2.45 2.76
CA VAL A 10 7.41 1.89 1.52
C VAL A 10 8.44 2.02 0.39
N ARG A 11 9.09 3.18 0.25
CA ARG A 11 10.19 3.37 -0.72
C ARG A 11 11.32 2.35 -0.53
N LYS A 12 11.76 2.11 0.70
CA LYS A 12 12.76 1.06 1.00
C LYS A 12 12.27 -0.37 0.73
N ALA A 13 10.97 -0.61 0.91
CA ALA A 13 10.37 -1.90 0.55
C ALA A 13 10.43 -2.09 -0.97
N ALA A 14 9.96 -1.08 -1.71
CA ALA A 14 9.90 -0.99 -3.17
C ALA A 14 11.27 -1.17 -3.86
N GLU A 15 12.36 -0.65 -3.28
CA GLU A 15 13.73 -0.81 -3.81
C GLU A 15 14.17 -2.27 -4.03
N LYS A 16 13.56 -3.24 -3.31
CA LYS A 16 13.88 -4.67 -3.47
C LYS A 16 12.71 -5.49 -3.99
N ALA A 17 11.64 -4.83 -4.42
CA ALA A 17 10.46 -5.51 -4.93
C ALA A 17 10.70 -5.90 -6.39
N ASP A 18 10.38 -7.15 -6.75
CA ASP A 18 10.41 -7.60 -8.14
C ASP A 18 9.07 -7.24 -8.81
N VAL A 19 9.14 -6.37 -9.81
CA VAL A 19 7.99 -5.87 -10.58
C VAL A 19 8.05 -6.28 -12.05
N SER A 20 8.95 -7.21 -12.41
CA SER A 20 9.16 -7.65 -13.79
C SER A 20 7.91 -8.28 -14.44
N ASN A 21 7.03 -8.88 -13.62
CA ASN A 21 5.80 -9.52 -14.06
C ASN A 21 4.54 -8.67 -13.78
N ILE A 22 4.71 -7.40 -13.42
CA ILE A 22 3.60 -6.49 -13.11
C ILE A 22 3.54 -5.42 -14.20
N ASP A 23 2.50 -5.50 -15.04
CA ASP A 23 2.30 -4.55 -16.15
C ASP A 23 1.79 -3.19 -15.65
N PHE A 24 0.76 -3.23 -14.81
CA PHE A 24 0.18 -2.04 -14.19
C PHE A 24 -0.42 -2.36 -12.82
N LEU A 25 -0.08 -1.54 -11.83
CA LEU A 25 -0.66 -1.58 -10.49
C LEU A 25 -0.65 -0.16 -9.93
N ALA A 26 -1.80 0.41 -9.59
CA ALA A 26 -1.90 1.70 -8.92
C ALA A 26 -2.76 1.57 -7.66
N VAL A 27 -2.15 1.76 -6.49
CA VAL A 27 -2.79 1.61 -5.19
C VAL A 27 -2.62 2.86 -4.35
N GLN A 28 -3.74 3.44 -3.94
CA GLN A 28 -3.77 4.55 -3.00
C GLN A 28 -3.84 4.04 -1.56
N ILE A 29 -3.07 4.62 -0.66
CA ILE A 29 -3.11 4.33 0.78
C ILE A 29 -3.67 5.56 1.50
N ASN A 30 -4.81 5.37 2.16
CA ASN A 30 -5.43 6.34 3.04
C ASN A 30 -5.08 6.01 4.49
N LEU A 31 -4.23 6.82 5.10
CA LEU A 31 -3.94 6.73 6.53
C LEU A 31 -5.08 7.38 7.32
N THR A 32 -5.64 6.62 8.26
CA THR A 32 -6.91 6.97 8.96
C THR A 32 -6.73 7.34 10.44
N ASP A 33 -5.48 7.51 10.90
CA ASP A 33 -5.17 7.80 12.30
C ASP A 33 -4.85 9.30 12.55
N GLN A 34 -4.07 9.61 13.59
CA GLN A 34 -3.82 10.98 14.05
C GLN A 34 -3.06 11.87 13.06
N ASP A 35 -2.34 11.29 12.10
CA ASP A 35 -1.68 12.01 11.01
C ASP A 35 -2.29 11.55 9.68
N PRO A 36 -3.56 11.90 9.40
CA PRO A 36 -4.27 11.42 8.24
C PRO A 36 -3.61 11.97 6.98
N GLY A 37 -3.54 11.14 5.95
CA GLY A 37 -2.92 11.53 4.70
C GLY A 37 -2.99 10.44 3.66
N VAL A 38 -2.69 10.83 2.43
CA VAL A 38 -2.70 9.94 1.28
C VAL A 38 -1.31 9.86 0.67
N PHE A 39 -1.01 8.69 0.13
CA PHE A 39 0.09 8.48 -0.80
C PHE A 39 -0.31 7.34 -1.72
N TYR A 40 0.29 7.26 -2.89
CA TYR A 40 0.06 6.13 -3.80
C TYR A 40 1.35 5.38 -4.09
N VAL A 41 1.17 4.14 -4.51
CA VAL A 41 2.20 3.27 -5.04
C VAL A 41 1.76 2.85 -6.43
N GLU A 42 2.57 3.14 -7.43
CA GLU A 42 2.33 2.77 -8.82
C GLU A 42 3.44 1.85 -9.31
N VAL A 43 3.07 0.81 -10.04
CA VAL A 43 3.94 0.06 -10.94
C VAL A 43 3.47 0.33 -12.35
N LYS A 44 4.39 0.86 -13.16
CA LYS A 44 4.17 1.13 -14.58
C LYS A 44 5.50 0.98 -15.30
N ASP A 45 5.49 0.34 -16.48
CA ASP A 45 6.69 0.04 -17.26
C ASP A 45 7.79 -0.66 -16.41
N HIS A 46 7.36 -1.61 -15.55
CA HIS A 46 8.21 -2.34 -14.60
C HIS A 46 9.03 -1.44 -13.66
N LYS A 47 8.52 -0.25 -13.35
CA LYS A 47 9.11 0.68 -12.39
C LYS A 47 8.11 1.01 -11.31
N ILE A 48 8.60 1.07 -10.08
CA ILE A 48 7.79 1.44 -8.92
C ILE A 48 7.99 2.91 -8.56
N SER A 49 6.88 3.63 -8.42
CA SER A 49 6.80 5.02 -7.99
C SER A 49 6.03 5.10 -6.68
N VAL A 50 6.49 5.94 -5.73
CA VAL A 50 5.82 6.16 -4.45
C VAL A 50 5.75 7.65 -4.19
N GLU A 51 4.54 8.19 -4.21
CA GLU A 51 4.32 9.62 -4.36
C GLU A 51 3.23 10.12 -3.39
N PRO A 52 3.37 11.33 -2.83
CA PRO A 52 2.56 11.80 -1.70
C PRO A 52 1.26 12.54 -2.10
N TYR A 53 0.76 12.38 -3.33
CA TYR A 53 -0.45 13.05 -3.82
C TYR A 53 -1.58 12.07 -4.14
N ASP A 54 -2.79 12.60 -4.31
CA ASP A 54 -3.97 11.82 -4.72
C ASP A 54 -3.90 11.50 -6.21
N TYR A 55 -4.14 10.25 -6.58
CA TYR A 55 -4.17 9.79 -7.96
C TYR A 55 -5.54 9.15 -8.23
N HIS A 56 -6.30 9.77 -9.14
CA HIS A 56 -7.68 9.37 -9.39
C HIS A 56 -7.79 8.09 -10.25
N ASP A 57 -6.75 7.72 -11.01
CA ASP A 57 -6.73 6.53 -11.85
C ASP A 57 -6.04 5.35 -11.13
N ARG A 58 -6.69 4.85 -10.07
CA ARG A 58 -6.17 3.77 -9.23
C ARG A 58 -6.94 2.48 -9.46
N ASN A 59 -6.27 1.35 -9.30
CA ASN A 59 -6.96 0.06 -9.25
C ASN A 59 -7.74 -0.12 -7.96
N CYS A 60 -7.17 0.32 -6.83
CA CYS A 60 -7.84 0.28 -5.54
C CYS A 60 -7.29 1.32 -4.56
N ALA A 61 -8.07 1.59 -3.51
CA ALA A 61 -7.66 2.34 -2.34
C ALA A 61 -7.74 1.46 -1.09
N ILE A 62 -6.69 1.52 -0.27
CA ILE A 62 -6.60 0.85 1.02
C ILE A 62 -6.72 1.90 2.12
N SER A 63 -7.69 1.74 3.02
CA SER A 63 -7.84 2.59 4.20
C SER A 63 -7.45 1.81 5.46
N ILE A 64 -6.47 2.32 6.19
CA ILE A 64 -5.83 1.62 7.32
C ILE A 64 -5.12 2.63 8.25
N THR A 65 -4.80 2.25 9.49
CA THR A 65 -3.94 3.06 10.36
C THR A 65 -2.48 2.95 9.95
N SER A 66 -1.66 3.97 10.23
CA SER A 66 -0.21 3.94 9.96
C SER A 66 0.50 2.81 10.73
N GLU A 67 0.00 2.45 11.91
CA GLU A 67 0.53 1.37 12.72
C GLU A 67 0.23 0.00 12.10
N ASP A 68 -1.04 -0.26 11.75
CA ASP A 68 -1.44 -1.53 11.16
C ASP A 68 -0.86 -1.71 9.76
N PHE A 69 -0.77 -0.64 8.96
CA PHE A 69 -0.09 -0.67 7.68
C PHE A 69 1.38 -1.07 7.82
N ASN A 70 2.09 -0.51 8.81
CA ASN A 70 3.46 -0.89 9.09
C ASN A 70 3.59 -2.36 9.51
N LYS A 71 2.64 -2.89 10.28
CA LYS A 71 2.61 -4.33 10.61
C LYS A 71 2.34 -5.18 9.38
N LEU A 72 1.47 -4.73 8.47
CA LEU A 72 1.13 -5.43 7.24
C LEU A 72 2.35 -5.58 6.33
N ILE A 73 3.03 -4.48 6.01
CA ILE A 73 4.21 -4.52 5.12
C ILE A 73 5.43 -5.22 5.75
N SER A 74 5.45 -5.38 7.08
CA SER A 74 6.49 -6.14 7.79
C SER A 74 6.10 -7.60 8.05
N GLY A 75 4.96 -8.06 7.52
CA GLY A 75 4.46 -9.43 7.69
C GLY A 75 3.92 -9.74 9.09
N LYS A 76 3.83 -8.76 9.98
CA LYS A 76 3.34 -8.90 11.37
C LYS A 76 1.82 -8.78 11.50
N LEU A 77 1.13 -8.37 10.44
CA LEU A 77 -0.32 -8.36 10.35
C LEU A 77 -0.73 -9.08 9.07
N ASP A 78 -1.56 -10.10 9.22
CA ASP A 78 -2.13 -10.81 8.08
C ASP A 78 -3.19 -9.93 7.37
N PRO A 79 -3.08 -9.71 6.05
CA PRO A 79 -3.99 -8.83 5.32
C PRO A 79 -5.44 -9.34 5.29
N VAL A 80 -5.65 -10.67 5.26
CA VAL A 80 -6.99 -11.26 5.23
C VAL A 80 -7.67 -11.08 6.59
N ALA A 81 -6.94 -11.30 7.69
CA ALA A 81 -7.42 -11.04 9.04
C ALA A 81 -7.69 -9.55 9.29
N ALA A 82 -6.81 -8.67 8.79
CA ALA A 82 -6.99 -7.22 8.91
C ALA A 82 -8.24 -6.74 8.17
N PHE A 83 -8.49 -7.26 6.97
CA PHE A 83 -9.69 -6.98 6.20
C PHE A 83 -10.96 -7.49 6.91
N SER A 84 -10.95 -8.76 7.33
CA SER A 84 -12.10 -9.40 7.97
C SER A 84 -12.48 -8.76 9.31
N SER A 85 -11.50 -8.21 10.04
CA SER A 85 -11.72 -7.49 11.30
C SER A 85 -12.07 -6.01 11.14
N GLY A 86 -12.09 -5.49 9.91
CA GLY A 86 -12.40 -4.10 9.60
C GLY A 86 -11.26 -3.10 9.83
N LYS A 87 -10.06 -3.57 10.17
CA LYS A 87 -8.84 -2.73 10.33
C LYS A 87 -8.28 -2.24 9.01
N LEU A 88 -8.50 -3.03 7.96
CA LEU A 88 -8.14 -2.71 6.58
C LEU A 88 -9.43 -2.68 5.76
N LYS A 89 -9.63 -1.61 5.01
CA LYS A 89 -10.71 -1.53 4.02
C LYS A 89 -10.11 -1.41 2.63
N VAL A 90 -10.74 -2.06 1.66
CA VAL A 90 -10.39 -1.95 0.24
C VAL A 90 -11.58 -1.38 -0.50
N ASP A 91 -11.34 -0.35 -1.30
CA ASP A 91 -12.25 0.19 -2.30
C ASP A 91 -11.66 -0.07 -3.69
N GLY A 92 -12.45 -0.59 -4.63
CA GLY A 92 -11.98 -1.01 -5.96
C GLY A 92 -11.57 -2.48 -6.04
N ASP A 93 -10.51 -2.76 -6.81
CA ASP A 93 -10.06 -4.12 -7.14
C ASP A 93 -9.31 -4.80 -5.97
N ILE A 94 -9.94 -5.84 -5.40
CA ILE A 94 -9.38 -6.65 -4.31
C ILE A 94 -8.18 -7.49 -4.77
N GLY A 95 -8.20 -8.01 -6.00
CA GLY A 95 -7.09 -8.77 -6.57
C GLY A 95 -5.82 -7.91 -6.64
N LYS A 96 -5.97 -6.66 -7.06
CA LYS A 96 -4.89 -5.66 -7.06
C LYS A 96 -4.41 -5.30 -5.65
N ALA A 97 -5.30 -5.27 -4.66
CA ALA A 97 -4.90 -5.09 -3.26
C ALA A 97 -4.07 -6.28 -2.73
N VAL A 98 -4.39 -7.51 -3.13
CA VAL A 98 -3.61 -8.72 -2.78
C VAL A 98 -2.25 -8.71 -3.47
N GLU A 99 -2.20 -8.40 -4.77
CA GLU A 99 -0.96 -8.22 -5.54
C GLU A 99 -0.03 -7.21 -4.85
N PHE A 100 -0.57 -6.05 -4.48
CA PHE A 100 0.15 -5.01 -3.73
C PHE A 100 0.65 -5.49 -2.35
N SER A 101 -0.17 -6.22 -1.61
CA SER A 101 0.24 -6.77 -0.32
C SER A 101 1.42 -7.73 -0.46
N ASN A 102 1.45 -8.54 -1.52
CA ASN A 102 2.56 -9.46 -1.80
C ASN A 102 3.82 -8.72 -2.25
N LEU A 103 3.66 -7.65 -3.04
CA LEU A 103 4.75 -6.82 -3.52
C LEU A 103 5.56 -6.17 -2.39
N LEU A 104 4.89 -5.72 -1.32
CA LEU A 104 5.55 -5.03 -0.20
C LEU A 104 6.00 -5.96 0.93
N LYS A 105 5.54 -7.22 0.96
CA LYS A 105 5.85 -8.17 2.02
C LYS A 105 7.31 -8.62 1.92
N LYS A 106 8.03 -8.54 3.04
CA LYS A 106 9.38 -9.12 3.22
C LYS A 106 9.42 -9.96 4.48
#